data_AF-A0A3A4X3V5-F1
#
_entry.id   AF-A0A3A4X3V5-F1
#
_cell.length_a   1.000
_cell.length_b   1.000
_cell.length_c   1.000
_cell.angle_alpha   90.00
_cell.angle_beta   90.00
_cell.angle_gamma   90.00
#
_symmetry.space_group_name_H-M   'P 1'
#
loop_
_entity.id
_entity.type
_entity.pdbx_description
1 polymer ?
#
loop_
_entity_poly.entity_id
_entity_poly.type
_entity_poly.pdbx_seq_one_letter_code
_entity_poly.pdbx_strand_id
1 'polypeptide(L)'
;MKTHAFAKALRQLAHVLESGPNVDIANLQFQDQTQKTIDPKEVALSLTTLISLSRISKQEWVDLINNYKFSINLGPRDSARDIIGKLLRYLDKHPEAIDMLKKKAHEGNKEPTALSRALDVLLDGVKE
;
A
#
# COMPACT_ATOMS: atom_id res chain seq x y z
N MET A 1 -28.58 -7.42 -22.16
CA MET A 1 -29.03 -6.89 -20.85
C MET A 1 -30.55 -6.83 -20.82
N LYS A 2 -31.19 -7.14 -19.69
CA LYS A 2 -32.66 -7.05 -19.58
C LYS A 2 -33.08 -5.57 -19.42
N THR A 3 -34.16 -5.17 -20.07
CA THR A 3 -34.68 -3.78 -20.09
C THR A 3 -34.89 -3.20 -18.69
N HIS A 4 -35.35 -4.01 -17.73
CA HIS A 4 -35.51 -3.61 -16.33
C HIS A 4 -34.19 -3.28 -15.62
N ALA A 5 -33.11 -3.99 -15.94
CA ALA A 5 -31.80 -3.72 -15.35
C ALA A 5 -31.23 -2.38 -15.87
N PHE A 6 -31.45 -2.10 -17.16
CA PHE A 6 -31.06 -0.83 -17.76
C PHE A 6 -31.85 0.35 -17.17
N ALA A 7 -33.17 0.20 -17.01
CA ALA A 7 -34.01 1.22 -16.36
C ALA A 7 -33.58 1.50 -14.91
N LYS A 8 -33.14 0.47 -14.17
CA LYS A 8 -32.64 0.63 -12.80
C LYS A 8 -31.31 1.40 -12.77
N ALA A 9 -30.40 1.12 -13.70
CA ALA A 9 -29.13 1.82 -13.80
C ALA A 9 -29.31 3.32 -14.13
N LEU A 10 -30.23 3.64 -15.05
CA LEU A 10 -30.56 5.04 -15.39
C LEU A 10 -31.12 5.82 -14.19
N ARG A 11 -31.97 5.18 -13.37
CA ARG A 11 -32.49 5.80 -12.13
C ARG A 11 -31.40 6.06 -11.10
N GLN A 12 -30.45 5.14 -10.97
CA GLN A 12 -29.31 5.34 -10.06
C GLN A 12 -28.42 6.49 -10.53
N LEU A 13 -28.16 6.59 -11.83
CA LEU A 13 -27.42 7.71 -12.40
C LEU A 13 -28.12 9.05 -12.15
N ALA A 14 -29.44 9.11 -12.38
CA ALA A 14 -30.23 10.30 -12.11
C ALA A 14 -30.13 10.75 -10.64
N HIS A 15 -30.20 9.80 -9.70
CA HIS A 15 -30.08 10.12 -8.27
C HIS A 15 -28.69 10.65 -7.90
N VAL A 16 -27.62 10.13 -8.52
CA VAL A 16 -26.25 10.63 -8.33
C VAL A 16 -26.08 12.03 -8.88
N LEU A 17 -26.71 12.33 -10.02
CA LEU A 17 -26.68 13.68 -10.61
C LEU A 17 -27.50 14.69 -9.77
N GLU A 18 -28.64 14.28 -9.22
CA GLU A 18 -29.45 15.12 -8.31
C GLU A 18 -28.75 15.42 -6.98
N SER A 19 -27.96 14.48 -6.46
CA SER A 19 -27.19 14.63 -5.23
C SER A 19 -25.79 15.23 -5.44
N GLY A 20 -25.40 15.43 -6.70
CA GLY A 20 -24.11 15.98 -7.10
C GLY A 20 -24.08 17.52 -7.06
N PRO A 21 -22.87 18.10 -7.18
CA PRO A 21 -22.73 19.54 -7.36
C PRO A 21 -23.39 19.98 -8.67
N ASN A 22 -24.08 21.12 -8.65
CA ASN A 22 -24.72 21.69 -9.84
C ASN A 22 -23.64 22.24 -10.80
N VAL A 23 -23.14 21.38 -11.68
CA VAL A 23 -22.09 21.67 -12.65
C VAL A 23 -22.69 21.62 -14.06
N ASP A 24 -22.30 22.56 -14.91
CA ASP A 24 -22.69 22.57 -16.32
C ASP A 24 -22.27 21.25 -17.00
N ILE A 25 -23.15 20.70 -17.84
CA ILE A 25 -22.95 19.41 -18.52
C ILE A 25 -21.67 19.43 -19.35
N ALA A 26 -21.29 20.60 -19.89
CA ALA A 26 -20.04 20.79 -20.64
C ALA A 26 -18.77 20.57 -19.79
N ASN A 27 -18.87 20.69 -18.46
CA ASN A 27 -17.78 20.53 -17.50
C ASN A 27 -17.87 19.22 -16.71
N LEU A 28 -18.85 18.35 -17.01
CA LEU A 28 -18.93 17.01 -16.42
C LEU A 28 -17.83 16.13 -16.98
N GLN A 29 -16.64 16.22 -16.38
CA GLN A 29 -15.62 15.20 -16.54
C GLN A 29 -16.02 14.00 -15.68
N PHE A 30 -16.69 13.03 -16.29
CA PHE A 30 -16.69 11.67 -15.76
C PHE A 30 -15.26 11.18 -15.88
N GLN A 31 -14.46 11.44 -14.84
CA GLN A 31 -13.17 10.82 -14.71
C GLN A 31 -13.47 9.34 -14.70
N ASP A 32 -13.11 8.67 -15.79
CA ASP A 32 -13.10 7.23 -15.89
C ASP A 32 -12.13 6.81 -14.78
N GLN A 33 -12.69 6.58 -13.59
CA GLN A 33 -12.04 5.77 -12.59
C GLN A 33 -12.10 4.39 -13.21
N THR A 34 -11.20 4.15 -14.17
CA THR A 34 -10.71 2.83 -14.50
C THR A 34 -10.41 2.23 -13.15
N GLN A 35 -11.33 1.40 -12.67
CA GLN A 35 -11.10 0.55 -11.52
C GLN A 35 -9.77 -0.11 -11.85
N LYS A 36 -8.70 0.25 -11.11
CA LYS A 36 -7.45 -0.53 -11.16
C LYS A 36 -7.93 -1.95 -10.98
N THR A 37 -7.93 -2.73 -12.06
CA THR A 37 -8.21 -4.16 -12.01
C THR A 37 -7.06 -4.70 -11.19
N ILE A 38 -7.27 -4.80 -9.88
CA ILE A 38 -6.25 -5.28 -8.96
C ILE A 38 -5.94 -6.68 -9.45
N ASP A 39 -4.77 -6.87 -10.04
CA ASP A 39 -4.43 -8.14 -10.65
C ASP A 39 -4.43 -9.17 -9.51
N PRO A 40 -5.20 -10.27 -9.58
CA PRO A 40 -5.24 -11.26 -8.50
C PRO A 40 -3.84 -11.80 -8.16
N LYS A 41 -2.87 -11.69 -9.08
CA LYS A 41 -1.46 -11.97 -8.81
C LYS A 41 -0.82 -10.95 -7.85
N GLU A 42 -1.10 -9.67 -8.00
CA GLU A 42 -0.66 -8.62 -7.07
C GLU A 42 -1.33 -8.75 -5.70
N VAL A 43 -2.59 -9.18 -5.65
CA VAL A 43 -3.28 -9.49 -4.39
C VAL A 43 -2.64 -10.69 -3.69
N ALA A 44 -2.30 -11.74 -4.45
CA ALA A 44 -1.61 -12.91 -3.90
C ALA A 44 -0.18 -12.59 -3.45
N LEU A 45 0.54 -11.75 -4.21
CA LEU A 45 1.87 -11.26 -3.85
C LEU A 45 1.79 -10.41 -2.58
N SER A 46 0.88 -9.44 -2.51
CA SER A 46 0.70 -8.56 -1.35
C SER A 46 0.27 -9.31 -0.09
N LEU A 47 -0.61 -10.32 -0.21
CA LEU A 47 -1.00 -11.19 0.91
C LEU A 47 0.14 -12.09 1.39
N THR A 48 0.91 -12.69 0.49
CA THR A 48 2.07 -13.53 0.85
C THR A 48 3.20 -12.70 1.47
N THR A 49 3.39 -11.46 1.05
CA THR A 49 4.25 -10.50 1.78
C THR A 49 3.69 -10.15 3.13
N LEU A 50 2.40 -9.87 3.26
CA LEU A 50 1.80 -9.54 4.57
C LEU A 50 1.99 -10.70 5.56
N ILE A 51 1.80 -11.94 5.10
CA ILE A 51 2.02 -13.13 5.91
C ILE A 51 3.50 -13.27 6.28
N SER A 52 4.42 -13.05 5.34
CA SER A 52 5.86 -13.07 5.63
C SER A 52 6.26 -12.00 6.65
N LEU A 53 5.70 -10.79 6.54
CA LEU A 53 5.92 -9.69 7.47
C LEU A 53 5.30 -9.95 8.84
N SER A 54 4.18 -10.68 8.90
CA SER A 54 3.53 -11.04 10.17
C SER A 54 4.33 -12.04 11.01
N ARG A 55 5.24 -12.80 10.36
CA ARG A 55 6.14 -13.75 11.04
C ARG A 55 7.36 -13.08 11.65
N ILE A 56 7.66 -11.84 11.25
CA ILE A 56 8.78 -11.06 11.77
C ILE A 56 8.42 -10.56 13.17
N SER A 57 9.30 -10.81 14.12
CA SER A 57 9.11 -10.42 15.50
C SER A 57 9.17 -8.90 15.67
N LYS A 58 8.51 -8.37 16.71
CA LYS A 58 8.61 -6.96 17.10
C LYS A 58 10.07 -6.50 17.21
N GLN A 59 10.94 -7.36 17.74
CA GLN A 59 12.32 -7.04 18.04
C GLN A 59 13.15 -6.83 16.77
N GLU A 60 12.94 -7.67 15.75
CA GLU A 60 13.60 -7.51 14.45
C GLU A 60 13.22 -6.19 13.75
N TRP A 61 11.98 -5.74 13.90
CA TRP A 61 11.55 -4.43 13.39
C TRP A 61 12.21 -3.27 14.13
N VAL A 62 12.29 -3.36 15.46
CA VAL A 62 12.98 -2.36 16.29
C VAL A 62 14.46 -2.30 15.92
N ASP A 63 15.10 -3.45 15.78
CA ASP A 63 16.51 -3.55 15.41
C ASP A 63 16.76 -2.94 14.03
N LEU A 64 15.87 -3.19 13.06
CA LEU A 64 15.95 -2.51 11.76
C LEU A 64 15.83 -0.99 11.91
N ILE A 65 14.81 -0.50 12.61
CA ILE A 65 14.59 0.94 12.76
C ILE A 65 15.81 1.61 13.39
N ASN A 66 16.40 0.96 14.40
CA ASN A 66 17.61 1.44 15.07
C ASN A 66 18.85 1.37 14.16
N ASN A 67 19.05 0.26 13.44
CA ASN A 67 20.19 0.06 12.53
C ASN A 67 20.21 1.07 11.39
N TYR A 68 19.04 1.45 10.89
CA TYR A 68 18.88 2.43 9.83
C TYR A 68 18.64 3.85 10.35
N LYS A 69 18.60 4.02 11.68
CA LYS A 69 18.37 5.30 12.37
C LYS A 69 17.14 6.05 11.86
N PHE A 70 16.05 5.32 11.58
CA PHE A 70 14.80 5.96 11.17
C PHE A 70 14.20 6.74 12.33
N SER A 71 13.75 7.97 12.06
CA SER A 71 13.17 8.85 13.08
C SER A 71 11.70 8.50 13.36
N ILE A 72 11.48 7.26 13.80
CA ILE A 72 10.15 6.70 14.10
C ILE A 72 9.98 6.64 15.61
N ASN A 73 8.91 7.25 16.11
CA ASN A 73 8.60 7.19 17.54
C ASN A 73 7.90 5.86 17.87
N LEU A 74 8.66 4.94 18.48
CA LEU A 74 8.19 3.63 18.93
C LEU A 74 7.71 3.70 20.38
N GLY A 75 6.45 3.37 20.60
CA GLY A 75 5.86 3.24 21.92
C GLY A 75 6.16 1.87 22.54
N PRO A 76 6.32 1.77 23.87
CA PRO A 76 6.56 0.49 24.53
C PRO A 76 5.43 -0.52 24.31
N ARG A 77 4.21 -0.03 24.07
CA ARG A 77 2.99 -0.81 23.80
C ARG A 77 2.73 -1.12 22.33
N ASP A 78 3.56 -0.63 21.41
CA ASP A 78 3.33 -0.88 19.98
C ASP A 78 3.43 -2.37 19.69
N SER A 79 2.44 -2.91 18.99
CA SER A 79 2.49 -4.25 18.43
C SER A 79 3.39 -4.28 17.19
N ALA A 80 3.85 -5.46 16.75
CA ALA A 80 4.64 -5.58 15.52
C ALA A 80 3.93 -4.92 14.31
N ARG A 81 2.59 -5.04 14.25
CA ARG A 81 1.77 -4.40 13.22
C ARG A 81 1.80 -2.87 13.29
N ASP A 82 1.75 -2.29 14.48
CA ASP A 82 1.82 -0.84 14.67
C ASP A 82 3.18 -0.30 14.22
N ILE A 83 4.26 -1.02 14.54
CA ILE A 83 5.62 -0.66 14.14
C ILE A 83 5.77 -0.69 12.62
N ILE A 84 5.29 -1.76 11.96
CA ILE A 84 5.26 -1.85 10.50
C ILE A 84 4.45 -0.68 9.91
N GLY A 85 3.27 -0.39 10.46
CA GLY A 85 2.44 0.71 9.99
C GLY A 85 3.14 2.08 10.10
N LYS A 86 3.85 2.33 11.20
CA LYS A 86 4.66 3.54 11.39
C LYS A 86 5.86 3.59 10.44
N LEU A 87 6.52 2.46 10.21
CA LEU A 87 7.63 2.34 9.26
C LEU A 87 7.17 2.61 7.83
N LEU A 88 6.07 2.00 7.39
CA LEU A 88 5.52 2.24 6.05
C LEU A 88 5.13 3.71 5.85
N ARG A 89 4.48 4.32 6.84
CA ARG A 89 4.16 5.77 6.80
C ARG A 89 5.40 6.65 6.76
N TYR A 90 6.49 6.22 7.37
CA TYR A 90 7.76 6.95 7.31
C TYR A 90 8.39 6.82 5.92
N LEU A 91 8.43 5.61 5.36
CA LEU A 91 8.97 5.34 4.02
C LEU A 91 8.19 6.06 2.92
N ASP A 92 6.86 6.14 3.05
CA ASP A 92 6.00 6.89 2.12
C ASP A 92 6.33 8.40 2.09
N LYS A 93 6.74 8.96 3.24
CA LYS A 93 7.14 10.38 3.36
C LYS A 93 8.60 10.65 2.99
N HIS A 94 9.43 9.60 2.95
CA HIS A 94 10.87 9.68 2.75
C HIS A 94 11.31 8.67 1.68
N PRO A 95 11.08 8.96 0.39
CA PRO A 95 11.46 8.07 -0.70
C PRO A 95 12.99 7.83 -0.73
N GLU A 96 13.81 8.77 -0.24
CA GLU A 96 15.25 8.55 -0.07
C GLU A 96 15.59 7.39 0.88
N ALA A 97 14.75 7.14 1.89
CA ALA A 97 14.94 6.03 2.83
C ALA A 97 14.65 4.68 2.17
N ILE A 98 13.74 4.65 1.18
CA ILE A 98 13.48 3.47 0.35
C ILE A 98 14.71 3.12 -0.48
N ASP A 99 15.32 4.10 -1.14
CA ASP A 99 16.52 3.86 -1.96
C ASP A 99 17.72 3.41 -1.12
N MET A 100 17.86 3.95 0.11
CA MET A 100 18.87 3.48 1.06
C MET A 100 18.63 2.03 1.51
N LEU A 101 17.37 1.64 1.73
CA LEU A 101 17.01 0.25 2.05
C LEU A 101 17.30 -0.69 0.88
N LYS A 102 16.97 -0.30 -0.36
CA LYS A 102 17.26 -1.09 -1.56
C LYS A 102 18.76 -1.33 -1.74
N LYS A 103 19.56 -0.26 -1.64
CA LYS A 103 21.02 -0.37 -1.76
C LYS A 103 21.61 -1.30 -0.71
N LYS A 104 21.20 -1.15 0.56
CA LYS A 104 21.72 -2.01 1.64
C LYS A 104 21.21 -3.44 1.62
N ALA A 105 20.00 -3.68 1.12
CA ALA A 105 19.49 -5.03 0.89
C ALA A 105 20.34 -5.77 -0.17
N HIS A 106 20.85 -5.06 -1.18
CA HIS A 106 21.71 -5.63 -2.21
C HIS A 106 23.21 -5.65 -1.86
N GLU A 107 23.69 -4.73 -1.02
CA GLU A 107 25.11 -4.67 -0.60
C GLU A 107 25.44 -5.60 0.58
N GLY A 108 24.43 -6.11 1.30
CA GLY A 108 24.59 -6.98 2.45
C GLY A 108 25.03 -8.40 2.07
N ASN A 109 26.33 -8.67 2.10
CA ASN A 109 26.96 -9.99 1.89
C ASN A 109 26.67 -11.03 3.01
N LYS A 110 25.55 -10.90 3.72
CA LYS A 110 25.06 -11.84 4.74
C LYS A 110 23.71 -12.36 4.28
N GLU A 111 23.52 -13.66 4.39
CA GLU A 111 22.33 -14.39 3.95
C GLU A 111 21.04 -13.55 4.07
N PRO A 112 20.21 -13.50 3.02
CA PRO A 112 19.02 -12.66 3.01
C PRO A 112 18.08 -13.14 4.10
N THR A 113 18.04 -12.39 5.21
CA THR A 113 17.12 -12.60 6.34
C THR A 113 15.68 -12.55 5.82
N ALA A 114 14.75 -13.21 6.51
CA ALA A 114 13.33 -13.18 6.15
C ALA A 114 12.81 -11.74 6.00
N LEU A 115 13.39 -10.83 6.79
CA LEU A 115 13.12 -9.42 6.76
C LEU A 115 13.63 -8.74 5.47
N SER A 116 14.86 -9.00 5.04
CA SER A 116 15.40 -8.42 3.78
C SER A 116 14.59 -8.85 2.55
N ARG A 117 14.19 -10.14 2.48
CA ARG A 117 13.31 -10.64 1.42
C ARG A 117 11.92 -10.02 1.48
N ALA A 118 11.35 -9.90 2.67
CA ALA A 118 10.05 -9.27 2.85
C ALA A 118 10.09 -7.78 2.45
N LEU A 119 11.19 -7.08 2.72
CA LEU A 119 11.43 -5.71 2.27
C LEU A 119 11.61 -5.62 0.76
N ASP A 120 12.37 -6.52 0.14
CA ASP A 120 12.59 -6.50 -1.31
C ASP A 120 11.26 -6.62 -2.05
N VAL A 121 10.41 -7.58 -1.65
CA VAL A 121 9.09 -7.74 -2.27
C VAL A 121 8.16 -6.55 -1.98
N LEU A 122 8.25 -5.95 -0.78
CA LEU A 122 7.47 -4.76 -0.45
C LEU A 122 7.90 -3.55 -1.29
N LEU A 123 9.20 -3.41 -1.53
CA LEU A 123 9.80 -2.28 -2.25
C LEU A 123 9.75 -2.41 -3.78
N ASP A 124 9.61 -3.63 -4.30
CA ASP A 124 9.30 -3.88 -5.72
C ASP A 124 7.82 -3.61 -6.03
N GLY A 125 6.92 -3.92 -5.09
CA GLY A 125 5.48 -3.62 -5.21
C GLY A 125 5.09 -2.15 -5.13
N VAL A 126 6.03 -1.23 -4.80
CA VAL A 126 5.81 0.23 -4.80
C VAL A 126 6.00 0.85 -6.19
N LYS A 127 6.51 0.09 -7.18
CA LYS A 127 6.50 0.53 -8.58
C LYS A 127 5.13 0.27 -9.21
N GLU A 128 4.18 1.18 -8.99
CA GLU A 128 3.04 1.40 -9.90
C GLU A 128 2.44 2.80 -9.77
#